data_AF-A0AAW1G0S1-F1
#
_entry.id   AF-A0AAW1G0S1-F1
#
_cell.length_a   1.000
_cell.length_b   1.000
_cell.length_c   1.000
_cell.angle_alpha   90.00
_cell.angle_beta   90.00
_cell.angle_gamma   90.00
#
_symmetry.space_group_name_H-M   'P 1'
#
loop_
_entity.id
_entity.type
_entity.pdbx_description
1 polymer ?
#
loop_
_entity_poly.entity_id
_entity_poly.type
_entity_poly.pdbx_seq_one_letter_code
_entity_poly.pdbx_strand_id
1 'polypeptide(L)'
;MEEEARKLLEEGIVKKLISPGKGELSTFPNGTKVVFHYRTSLCDGKVLDDSRTMGGRSKPMELILGKKFKLAVWERVVITMKQGEVAEFTCDNKHTALYPLVSQSLRNISAGKDPLEGQRHCCGIAQIHSHHSLGHKDLDQLQATQQPLVFSIELLEVLTPGSFQLDVWAMTDEEKLELVPQIHEEGNMLFKKGQIKEATEKYYNGIACLKNLQMKEHPGDELWVKLDHMITPLLLNYCQCKLLQGQYYEVIEHCTSIVFKYEDNVKAFYKRAKAHAAVWNETEARADFDKVLELDPALGPSIAKELKTMEEKIRTKEKEEKGRYKDLFNYNATPATATTG
;
A
#
# COMPACT_ATOMS: atom_id res chain seq x y z
N MET A 1 27.84 23.37 19.75
CA MET A 1 26.55 23.80 20.33
C MET A 1 26.28 25.28 20.06
N GLU A 2 27.22 26.19 20.35
CA GLU A 2 27.02 27.64 20.10
C GLU A 2 26.80 28.01 18.63
N GLU A 3 27.55 27.42 17.69
CA GLU A 3 27.38 27.72 16.26
C GLU A 3 25.99 27.31 15.74
N GLU A 4 25.50 26.14 16.14
CA GLU A 4 24.17 25.65 15.73
C GLU A 4 23.05 26.48 16.37
N ALA A 5 23.19 26.84 17.65
CA ALA A 5 22.23 27.72 18.32
C ALA A 5 22.17 29.11 17.65
N ARG A 6 23.30 29.62 17.18
CA ARG A 6 23.37 30.88 16.44
C ARG A 6 22.69 30.76 15.06
N LYS A 7 22.92 29.68 14.31
CA LYS A 7 22.23 29.42 13.03
C LYS A 7 20.71 29.36 13.22
N LEU A 8 20.24 28.62 14.23
CA LEU A 8 18.80 28.58 14.56
C LEU A 8 18.26 29.97 14.91
N LEU A 9 19.01 30.77 15.67
CA LEU A 9 18.59 32.13 16.02
C LEU A 9 18.48 33.04 14.80
N GLU A 10 19.44 32.97 13.86
CA GLU A 10 19.38 33.68 12.56
C GLU A 10 18.16 33.21 11.73
N GLU A 11 17.79 31.93 11.86
CA GLU A 11 16.57 31.36 11.30
C GLU A 11 15.30 31.71 12.09
N GLY A 12 15.34 32.46 13.20
CA GLY A 12 14.16 32.80 14.01
C GLY A 12 13.65 31.64 14.88
N ILE A 13 14.57 30.79 15.35
CA ILE A 13 14.31 29.63 16.20
C ILE A 13 15.19 29.71 17.44
N VAL A 14 14.57 29.70 18.62
CA VAL A 14 15.29 29.69 19.90
C VAL A 14 15.18 28.30 20.53
N LYS A 15 16.31 27.59 20.60
CA LYS A 15 16.41 26.29 21.29
C LYS A 15 16.75 26.49 22.77
N LYS A 16 15.97 25.85 23.64
CA LYS A 16 16.23 25.71 25.07
C LYS A 16 16.33 24.23 25.41
N LEU A 17 17.53 23.79 25.81
CA LEU A 17 17.74 22.42 26.26
C LEU A 17 17.10 22.21 27.64
N ILE A 18 16.28 21.18 27.78
CA ILE A 18 15.61 20.81 29.04
C ILE A 18 16.31 19.62 29.70
N SER A 19 16.61 18.59 28.91
CA SER A 19 17.33 17.40 29.37
C SER A 19 18.28 16.93 28.26
N PRO A 20 19.56 16.67 28.56
CA PRO A 20 20.52 16.22 27.55
C PRO A 20 20.23 14.78 27.11
N GLY A 21 20.36 14.53 25.81
CA GLY A 21 20.33 13.17 25.27
C GLY A 21 21.65 12.42 25.45
N LYS A 22 21.65 11.15 25.04
CA LYS A 22 22.82 10.25 25.08
C LYS A 22 23.52 10.21 23.71
N GLY A 23 24.80 9.85 23.72
CA GLY A 23 25.60 9.66 22.52
C GLY A 23 26.14 10.95 21.88
N GLU A 24 26.78 10.78 20.73
CA GLU A 24 27.22 11.89 19.89
C GLU A 24 26.06 12.42 19.04
N LEU A 25 26.19 13.66 18.56
CA LEU A 25 25.22 14.22 17.62
C LEU A 25 25.36 13.44 16.31
N SER A 26 24.42 12.52 16.05
CA SER A 26 24.46 11.70 14.85
C SER A 26 24.31 12.58 13.61
N THR A 27 24.99 12.23 12.52
CA THR A 27 24.57 12.70 11.20
C THR A 27 23.22 12.05 10.91
N PHE A 28 22.21 12.87 10.63
CA PHE A 28 20.88 12.41 10.24
C PHE A 28 20.80 12.43 8.70
N PRO A 29 21.29 11.38 7.98
CA PRO A 29 21.16 11.34 6.54
C PRO A 29 19.68 11.32 6.11
N ASN A 30 19.43 11.75 4.88
CA ASN A 30 18.09 11.63 4.28
C ASN A 30 17.61 10.18 4.35
N GLY A 31 16.34 9.99 4.72
CA GLY A 31 15.74 8.68 4.97
C GLY A 31 15.84 8.19 6.41
N THR A 32 16.49 8.93 7.32
CA THR A 32 16.52 8.58 8.75
C THR A 32 15.13 8.72 9.35
N LYS A 33 14.64 7.68 10.04
CA LYS A 33 13.39 7.74 10.79
C LYS A 33 13.68 8.18 12.21
N VAL A 34 12.98 9.20 12.67
CA VAL A 34 13.02 9.69 14.04
C VAL A 34 11.66 9.48 14.69
N VAL A 35 11.68 8.99 15.94
CA VAL A 35 10.49 8.77 16.76
C VAL A 35 10.58 9.70 17.95
N PHE A 36 9.57 10.54 18.16
CA PHE A 36 9.60 11.53 19.23
C PHE A 36 8.21 11.83 19.77
N HIS A 37 8.16 12.20 21.05
CA HIS A 37 6.98 12.87 21.59
C HIS A 37 7.10 14.37 21.41
N TYR A 38 6.00 15.03 21.06
CA TYR A 38 5.92 16.48 21.01
C TYR A 38 4.76 17.01 21.86
N ARG A 39 4.94 18.25 22.34
CA ARG A 39 3.91 19.12 22.89
C ARG A 39 4.03 20.49 22.22
N THR A 40 2.96 20.96 21.61
CA THR A 40 2.89 22.30 21.03
C THR A 40 2.06 23.21 21.90
N SER A 41 2.56 24.40 22.18
CA SER A 41 1.83 25.43 22.91
C SER A 41 2.02 26.81 22.28
N LEU A 42 1.12 27.72 22.63
CA LEU A 42 1.32 29.15 22.42
C LEU A 42 2.41 29.68 23.36
N CYS A 43 2.95 30.86 23.07
CA CYS A 43 3.96 31.51 23.90
C CYS A 43 3.47 31.88 25.31
N ASP A 44 2.15 31.96 25.52
CA ASP A 44 1.53 32.16 26.85
C ASP A 44 1.40 30.86 27.66
N GLY A 45 1.81 29.72 27.09
CA GLY A 45 1.75 28.40 27.72
C GLY A 45 0.49 27.59 27.43
N LYS A 46 -0.51 28.14 26.72
CA LYS A 46 -1.71 27.39 26.34
C LYS A 46 -1.33 26.24 25.39
N VAL A 47 -1.53 25.00 25.85
CA VAL A 47 -1.26 23.80 25.06
C VAL A 47 -2.30 23.64 23.95
N LEU A 48 -1.82 23.42 22.73
CA LEU A 48 -2.64 23.10 21.56
C LEU A 48 -2.72 21.59 21.36
N ASP A 49 -1.56 20.92 21.41
CA ASP A 49 -1.42 19.51 21.06
C ASP A 49 -0.36 18.86 21.95
N ASP A 50 -0.61 17.63 22.38
CA ASP A 50 0.35 16.80 23.12
C ASP A 50 0.20 15.35 22.71
N SER A 51 1.21 14.82 22.03
CA SER A 51 1.26 13.42 21.55
C SER A 51 1.08 12.36 22.65
N ARG A 52 1.26 12.71 23.92
CA ARG A 52 1.04 11.78 25.05
C ARG A 52 -0.42 11.66 25.46
N THR A 53 -1.25 12.66 25.15
CA THR A 53 -2.63 12.75 25.64
C THR A 53 -3.67 12.81 24.52
N MET A 54 -3.28 13.27 23.33
CA MET A 54 -4.15 13.34 22.16
C MET A 54 -4.72 11.97 21.75
N GLY A 55 -6.00 11.93 21.38
CA GLY A 55 -6.68 10.70 20.99
C GLY A 55 -6.87 9.69 22.14
N GLY A 56 -6.61 10.09 23.40
CA GLY A 56 -6.72 9.22 24.57
C GLY A 56 -5.67 8.10 24.62
N ARG A 57 -4.60 8.21 23.83
CA ARG A 57 -3.51 7.24 23.77
C ARG A 57 -2.18 7.99 23.64
N SER A 58 -1.16 7.56 24.38
CA SER A 58 0.20 8.06 24.18
C SER A 58 0.78 7.43 22.92
N LYS A 59 0.84 8.19 21.82
CA LYS A 59 1.42 7.73 20.55
C LYS A 59 2.48 8.73 20.08
N PRO A 60 3.77 8.34 20.01
CA PRO A 60 4.80 9.21 19.49
C PRO A 60 4.60 9.50 18.01
N MET A 61 5.17 10.62 17.56
CA MET A 61 5.27 10.97 16.15
C MET A 61 6.41 10.18 15.51
N GLU A 62 6.19 9.74 14.28
CA GLU A 62 7.22 9.16 13.44
C GLU A 62 7.45 10.08 12.24
N LEU A 63 8.69 10.49 12.02
CA LEU A 63 9.07 11.39 10.93
C LEU A 63 10.26 10.79 10.18
N ILE A 64 10.19 10.79 8.85
CA ILE A 64 11.32 10.37 8.00
C ILE A 64 11.95 11.63 7.41
N LEU A 65 13.19 11.89 7.80
CA LEU A 65 13.91 13.10 7.42
C LEU A 65 14.23 13.11 5.92
N GLY A 66 14.16 14.29 5.29
CA GLY A 66 14.44 14.46 3.86
C GLY A 66 13.26 14.14 2.94
N LYS A 67 12.09 13.76 3.48
CA LYS A 67 10.85 13.53 2.72
C LYS A 67 9.96 14.78 2.59
N LYS A 68 10.50 15.96 2.91
CA LYS A 68 9.81 17.27 2.82
C LYS A 68 8.48 17.28 3.58
N PHE A 69 8.53 16.95 4.87
CA PHE A 69 7.36 17.02 5.73
C PHE A 69 6.73 18.43 5.69
N LYS A 70 5.38 18.48 5.73
CA LYS A 70 4.61 19.74 5.57
C LYS A 70 5.04 20.83 6.56
N LEU A 71 5.55 20.46 7.74
CA LEU A 71 6.09 21.39 8.73
C LEU A 71 7.62 21.29 8.79
N ALA A 72 8.30 21.95 7.86
CA ALA A 72 9.76 21.85 7.67
C ALA A 72 10.58 22.18 8.93
N VAL A 73 10.07 23.06 9.80
CA VAL A 73 10.77 23.44 11.04
C VAL A 73 10.99 22.26 11.97
N TRP A 74 10.13 21.22 11.95
CA TRP A 74 10.32 20.02 12.75
C TRP A 74 11.54 19.21 12.30
N GLU A 75 11.73 19.01 10.99
CA GLU A 75 12.96 18.38 10.48
C GLU A 75 14.19 19.21 10.91
N ARG A 76 14.10 20.55 10.79
CA ARG A 76 15.21 21.45 11.11
C ARG A 76 15.63 21.41 12.58
N VAL A 77 14.68 21.34 13.52
CA VAL A 77 14.99 21.32 14.96
C VAL A 77 15.42 19.95 15.44
N VAL A 78 14.82 18.88 14.93
CA VAL A 78 15.11 17.50 15.36
C VAL A 78 16.53 17.09 15.00
N ILE A 79 17.07 17.51 13.85
CA ILE A 79 18.47 17.21 13.48
C ILE A 79 19.51 17.85 14.42
N THR A 80 19.10 18.80 15.27
CA THR A 80 19.97 19.42 16.28
C THR A 80 19.95 18.67 17.62
N MET A 81 19.12 17.64 17.74
CA MET A 81 18.90 16.89 18.98
C MET A 81 19.70 15.59 19.02
N LYS A 82 19.97 15.12 20.24
CA LYS A 82 20.48 13.78 20.51
C LYS A 82 19.35 12.82 20.89
N GLN A 83 19.55 11.52 20.67
CA GLN A 83 18.59 10.53 21.14
C GLN A 83 18.45 10.60 22.68
N GLY A 84 17.22 10.63 23.18
CA GLY A 84 16.87 10.88 24.58
C GLY A 84 16.85 12.35 25.00
N GLU A 85 17.15 13.29 24.10
CA GLU A 85 17.14 14.72 24.41
C GLU A 85 15.71 15.25 24.54
N VAL A 86 15.52 16.14 25.53
CA VAL A 86 14.31 16.96 25.67
C VAL A 86 14.68 18.42 25.46
N ALA A 87 14.06 19.07 24.49
CA ALA A 87 14.30 20.48 24.19
C ALA A 87 13.00 21.22 23.84
N GLU A 88 12.97 22.51 24.15
CA GLU A 88 11.92 23.43 23.74
C GLU A 88 12.45 24.33 22.61
N PHE A 89 11.66 24.48 21.56
CA PHE A 89 11.96 25.32 20.40
C PHE A 89 10.89 26.38 20.26
N THR A 90 11.26 27.65 20.45
CA THR A 90 10.37 28.78 20.16
C THR A 90 10.60 29.19 18.71
N CYS A 91 9.57 29.11 17.88
CA CYS A 91 9.67 29.33 16.44
C CYS A 91 8.78 30.51 16.00
N ASP A 92 9.35 31.44 15.25
CA ASP A 92 8.64 32.59 14.70
C ASP A 92 7.54 32.22 13.69
N ASN A 93 6.63 33.16 13.41
CA ASN A 93 5.45 33.01 12.54
C ASN A 93 5.75 32.38 11.17
N LYS A 94 6.93 32.69 10.60
CA LYS A 94 7.35 32.16 9.29
C LYS A 94 7.44 30.63 9.25
N HIS A 95 7.60 29.99 10.41
CA HIS A 95 7.70 28.54 10.56
C HIS A 95 6.38 27.88 10.97
N THR A 96 5.43 28.63 11.51
CA THR A 96 4.23 28.09 12.17
C THR A 96 2.96 28.18 11.32
N ALA A 97 3.01 28.86 10.17
CA ALA A 97 1.87 29.09 9.29
C ALA A 97 1.11 27.82 8.87
N LEU A 98 1.83 26.71 8.66
CA LEU A 98 1.23 25.42 8.27
C LEU A 98 0.83 24.54 9.46
N TYR A 99 1.13 24.96 10.69
CA TYR A 99 0.84 24.18 11.88
C TYR A 99 -0.66 23.83 12.04
N PRO A 100 -1.64 24.73 11.79
CA PRO A 100 -3.06 24.38 11.91
C PRO A 100 -3.46 23.17 11.05
N LEU A 101 -2.99 23.11 9.80
CA LEU A 101 -3.27 22.02 8.87
C LEU A 101 -2.61 20.70 9.31
N VAL A 102 -1.37 20.79 9.80
CA VAL A 102 -0.63 19.63 10.30
C VAL A 102 -1.24 19.11 11.60
N SER A 103 -1.61 20.00 12.52
CA SER A 103 -2.30 19.65 13.77
C SER A 103 -3.63 18.95 13.51
N GLN A 104 -4.44 19.43 12.57
CA GLN A 104 -5.68 18.74 12.17
C GLN A 104 -5.40 17.30 11.72
N SER A 105 -4.43 17.09 10.83
CA SER A 105 -4.05 15.74 10.38
C SER A 105 -3.56 14.86 11.54
N LEU A 106 -2.77 15.41 12.47
CA LEU A 106 -2.27 14.68 13.64
C LEU A 106 -3.41 14.32 14.62
N ARG A 107 -4.39 15.21 14.81
CA ARG A 107 -5.61 14.96 15.59
C ARG A 107 -6.43 13.83 14.97
N ASN A 108 -6.65 13.85 13.66
CA ASN A 108 -7.35 12.77 12.95
C ASN A 108 -6.64 11.42 13.12
N ILE A 109 -5.32 11.39 12.89
CA ILE A 109 -4.50 10.17 13.10
C ILE A 109 -4.64 9.66 14.53
N SER A 110 -4.59 10.54 15.53
CA SER A 110 -4.73 10.16 16.94
C SER A 110 -6.10 9.55 17.25
N ALA A 111 -7.15 9.97 16.53
CA ALA A 111 -8.50 9.43 16.64
C ALA A 111 -8.75 8.18 15.76
N GLY A 112 -7.74 7.70 15.02
CA GLY A 112 -7.87 6.56 14.10
C GLY A 112 -8.63 6.88 12.80
N LYS A 113 -8.68 8.17 12.43
CA LYS A 113 -9.33 8.68 11.22
C LYS A 113 -8.34 8.90 10.09
N ASP A 114 -8.86 9.10 8.88
CA ASP A 114 -8.02 9.48 7.73
C ASP A 114 -7.36 10.85 7.98
N PRO A 115 -6.04 11.02 7.75
CA PRO A 115 -5.34 12.29 8.01
C PRO A 115 -5.86 13.49 7.22
N LEU A 116 -6.51 13.24 6.07
CA LEU A 116 -7.10 14.24 5.18
C LEU A 116 -8.61 14.36 5.39
N GLU A 117 -9.21 13.62 6.34
CA GLU A 117 -10.63 13.72 6.66
C GLU A 117 -10.97 15.17 7.08
N GLY A 118 -11.86 15.82 6.32
CA GLY A 118 -12.22 17.23 6.51
C GLY A 118 -11.38 18.23 5.72
N GLN A 119 -10.24 17.82 5.13
CA GLN A 119 -9.50 18.62 4.16
C GLN A 119 -10.15 18.50 2.78
N ARG A 120 -11.08 19.41 2.46
CA ARG A 120 -11.70 19.44 1.12
C ARG A 120 -10.75 20.07 0.10
N HIS A 121 -10.18 19.26 -0.78
CA HIS A 121 -9.56 19.71 -2.02
C HIS A 121 -10.65 20.17 -2.99
N CYS A 122 -10.84 21.48 -3.15
CA CYS A 122 -11.66 22.02 -4.25
C CYS A 122 -10.81 22.98 -5.08
N CYS A 123 -10.80 22.76 -6.40
CA CYS A 123 -10.15 23.63 -7.38
C CYS A 123 -10.82 25.02 -7.40
N GLY A 124 -10.01 26.08 -7.24
CA GLY A 124 -10.13 27.40 -7.87
C GLY A 124 -11.27 28.35 -7.48
N ILE A 125 -12.54 27.92 -7.42
CA ILE A 125 -13.69 28.85 -7.41
C ILE A 125 -14.63 28.67 -6.20
N ALA A 126 -14.67 27.49 -5.58
CA ALA A 126 -15.50 27.25 -4.38
C ALA A 126 -14.90 27.80 -3.06
N GLN A 127 -13.68 28.34 -3.14
CA GLN A 127 -12.83 28.70 -2.00
C GLN A 127 -13.23 30.03 -1.33
N ILE A 128 -14.07 30.84 -1.99
CA ILE A 128 -14.45 32.18 -1.49
C ILE A 128 -15.61 32.09 -0.47
N HIS A 129 -16.45 31.05 -0.52
CA HIS A 129 -17.69 30.99 0.27
C HIS A 129 -17.81 29.79 1.24
N SER A 130 -16.85 28.86 1.26
CA SER A 130 -16.88 27.71 2.17
C SER A 130 -15.87 27.89 3.31
N HIS A 131 -16.39 28.46 4.40
CA HIS A 131 -15.77 28.84 5.67
C HIS A 131 -14.42 28.19 6.06
N HIS A 132 -13.49 29.08 6.43
CA HIS A 132 -12.15 28.97 7.02
C HIS A 132 -11.96 28.04 8.25
N SER A 133 -12.85 27.06 8.49
CA SER A 133 -12.81 26.23 9.70
C SER A 133 -12.23 24.85 9.43
N LEU A 134 -11.23 24.47 10.23
CA LEU A 134 -10.66 23.13 10.35
C LEU A 134 -11.48 22.24 11.31
N GLY A 135 -12.63 22.71 11.79
CA GLY A 135 -13.46 22.00 12.77
C GLY A 135 -12.96 22.14 14.21
N HIS A 136 -11.94 22.96 14.44
CA HIS A 136 -11.28 23.15 15.74
C HIS A 136 -11.09 24.65 16.00
N LYS A 137 -11.85 25.21 16.96
CA LYS A 137 -11.85 26.67 17.23
C LYS A 137 -10.47 27.23 17.52
N ASP A 138 -9.62 26.46 18.21
CA ASP A 138 -8.25 26.82 18.52
C ASP A 138 -7.36 26.86 17.27
N LEU A 139 -7.51 25.90 16.35
CA LEU A 139 -6.77 25.90 15.08
C LEU A 139 -7.29 26.96 14.11
N ASP A 140 -8.60 27.21 14.09
CA ASP A 140 -9.22 28.27 13.29
C ASP A 140 -8.70 29.65 13.71
N GLN A 141 -8.58 29.87 15.03
CA GLN A 141 -7.99 31.09 15.58
C GLN A 141 -6.51 31.21 15.21
N LEU A 142 -5.76 30.11 15.31
CA LEU A 142 -4.33 30.09 14.93
C LEU A 142 -4.12 30.31 13.43
N GLN A 143 -5.04 29.85 12.58
CA GLN A 143 -5.02 30.09 11.14
C GLN A 143 -5.35 31.55 10.81
N ALA A 144 -6.31 32.15 11.52
CA ALA A 144 -6.68 33.55 11.34
C ALA A 144 -5.60 34.52 11.87
N THR A 145 -4.88 34.13 12.91
CA THR A 145 -3.84 34.94 13.53
C THR A 145 -2.57 34.13 13.70
N GLN A 146 -1.68 34.22 12.71
CA GLN A 146 -0.35 33.62 12.78
C GLN A 146 0.42 34.19 13.96
N GLN A 147 1.01 33.30 14.75
CA GLN A 147 1.77 33.65 15.94
C GLN A 147 2.89 32.64 16.17
N PRO A 148 3.91 32.98 16.99
CA PRO A 148 4.99 32.07 17.30
C PRO A 148 4.46 30.91 18.12
N LEU A 149 5.08 29.75 17.97
CA LEU A 149 4.72 28.54 18.71
C LEU A 149 5.94 28.00 19.45
N VAL A 150 5.67 27.33 20.56
CA VAL A 150 6.68 26.59 21.32
C VAL A 150 6.46 25.10 21.09
N PHE A 151 7.47 24.44 20.51
CA PHE A 151 7.50 22.98 20.34
C PHE A 151 8.42 22.37 21.40
N SER A 152 7.86 21.62 22.34
CA SER A 152 8.63 20.78 23.26
C SER A 152 8.74 19.38 22.67
N ILE A 153 9.95 18.91 22.40
CA ILE A 153 10.22 17.62 21.76
C ILE A 153 11.08 16.77 22.69
N GLU A 154 10.67 15.51 22.87
CA GLU A 154 11.48 14.43 23.45
C GLU A 154 11.82 13.44 22.33
N LEU A 155 13.08 13.41 21.89
CA LEU A 155 13.54 12.50 20.84
C LEU A 155 13.79 11.12 21.44
N LEU A 156 12.99 10.11 21.08
CA LEU A 156 13.06 8.78 21.68
C LEU A 156 14.05 7.87 20.94
N GLU A 157 13.94 7.84 19.62
CA GLU A 157 14.65 6.89 18.77
C GLU A 157 15.08 7.51 17.44
N VAL A 158 16.26 7.10 16.99
CA VAL A 158 16.83 7.48 15.69
C VAL A 158 17.21 6.19 14.96
N LEU A 159 16.50 5.89 13.88
CA LEU A 159 16.65 4.69 13.08
C LEU A 159 17.30 5.05 11.74
N THR A 160 18.43 4.41 11.45
CA THR A 160 19.18 4.65 10.21
C THR A 160 18.39 4.19 8.97
N PRO A 161 18.57 4.83 7.80
CA PRO A 161 17.96 4.38 6.56
C PRO A 161 18.22 2.88 6.33
N GLY A 162 17.17 2.13 6.00
CA GLY A 162 17.26 0.67 5.76
C GLY A 162 17.20 -0.21 7.01
N SER A 163 17.28 0.35 8.23
CA SER A 163 17.11 -0.43 9.48
C SER A 163 15.65 -0.66 9.87
N PHE A 164 14.71 -0.06 9.12
CA PHE A 164 13.28 -0.15 9.36
C PHE A 164 12.55 -0.32 8.03
N GLN A 165 11.38 -0.96 8.08
CA GLN A 165 10.51 -1.08 6.91
C GLN A 165 9.75 0.23 6.74
N LEU A 166 9.98 0.90 5.61
CA LEU A 166 9.16 2.04 5.19
C LEU A 166 7.79 1.52 4.77
N ASP A 167 6.73 2.22 5.19
CA ASP A 167 5.43 2.00 4.57
C ASP A 167 5.50 2.43 3.10
N VAL A 168 4.85 1.66 2.21
CA VAL A 168 4.89 1.86 0.75
C VAL A 168 4.52 3.30 0.32
N TRP A 169 3.71 4.01 1.13
CA TRP A 169 3.31 5.40 0.88
C TRP A 169 4.38 6.44 1.22
N ALA A 170 5.36 6.11 2.08
CA ALA A 170 6.44 7.01 2.49
C ALA A 170 7.69 6.93 1.59
N MET A 171 7.68 6.01 0.62
CA MET A 171 8.80 5.73 -0.28
C MET A 171 8.74 6.59 -1.54
N THR A 172 9.90 7.03 -2.04
CA THR A 172 9.98 7.67 -3.36
C THR A 172 9.72 6.65 -4.47
N ASP A 173 9.50 7.13 -5.68
CA ASP A 173 9.25 6.27 -6.83
C ASP A 173 10.48 5.40 -7.16
N GLU A 174 11.69 5.91 -6.94
CA GLU A 174 12.95 5.18 -7.08
C GLU A 174 13.10 4.09 -6.01
N GLU A 175 12.86 4.42 -4.74
CA GLU A 175 12.97 3.44 -3.65
C GLU A 175 11.92 2.31 -3.79
N LYS A 176 10.73 2.64 -4.31
CA LYS A 176 9.70 1.66 -4.68
C LYS A 176 10.20 0.69 -5.74
N LEU A 177 10.86 1.19 -6.78
CA LEU A 177 11.44 0.36 -7.85
C LEU A 177 12.55 -0.56 -7.33
N GLU A 178 13.39 -0.09 -6.42
CA GLU A 178 14.46 -0.88 -5.82
C GLU A 178 13.95 -2.00 -4.90
N LEU A 179 12.78 -1.81 -4.28
CA LEU A 179 12.16 -2.83 -3.42
C LEU A 179 11.53 -3.98 -4.19
N VAL A 180 11.04 -3.73 -5.41
CA VAL A 180 10.27 -4.71 -6.19
C VAL A 180 10.99 -6.05 -6.36
N PRO A 181 12.29 -6.11 -6.71
CA PRO A 181 13.04 -7.37 -6.76
C PRO A 181 13.07 -8.13 -5.43
N GLN A 182 13.18 -7.42 -4.30
CA GLN A 182 13.19 -8.02 -2.97
C GLN A 182 11.81 -8.61 -2.63
N ILE A 183 10.75 -7.86 -2.90
CA ILE A 183 9.36 -8.32 -2.73
C ILE A 183 9.11 -9.58 -3.58
N HIS A 184 9.61 -9.61 -4.82
CA HIS A 184 9.49 -10.76 -5.71
C HIS A 184 10.17 -11.99 -5.11
N GLU A 185 11.41 -11.85 -4.63
CA GLU A 185 12.15 -12.99 -4.07
C GLU A 185 11.56 -13.48 -2.74
N GLU A 186 11.10 -12.58 -1.87
CA GLU A 186 10.36 -12.96 -0.67
C GLU A 186 9.09 -13.76 -0.99
N GLY A 187 8.32 -13.30 -1.98
CA GLY A 187 7.16 -14.03 -2.49
C GLY A 187 7.54 -15.42 -3.00
N ASN A 188 8.64 -15.53 -3.75
CA ASN A 188 9.15 -16.80 -4.26
C ASN A 188 9.54 -17.75 -3.11
N MET A 189 10.19 -17.24 -2.07
CA MET A 189 10.55 -18.01 -0.88
C MET A 189 9.32 -18.52 -0.14
N LEU A 190 8.31 -17.67 0.11
CA LEU A 190 7.06 -18.06 0.77
C LEU A 190 6.31 -19.10 -0.06
N PHE A 191 6.25 -18.92 -1.38
CA PHE A 191 5.62 -19.88 -2.28
C PHE A 191 6.29 -21.25 -2.20
N LYS A 192 7.63 -21.30 -2.22
CA LYS A 192 8.40 -22.56 -2.07
C LYS A 192 8.17 -23.24 -0.72
N LYS A 193 7.90 -22.47 0.34
CA LYS A 193 7.55 -22.98 1.68
C LYS A 193 6.09 -23.46 1.79
N GLY A 194 5.28 -23.31 0.74
CA GLY A 194 3.85 -23.65 0.75
C GLY A 194 2.97 -22.62 1.45
N GLN A 195 3.52 -21.46 1.84
CA GLN A 195 2.79 -20.35 2.45
C GLN A 195 2.09 -19.53 1.36
N ILE A 196 1.05 -20.12 0.75
CA ILE A 196 0.44 -19.60 -0.47
C ILE A 196 -0.26 -18.25 -0.23
N LYS A 197 -0.90 -18.05 0.92
CA LYS A 197 -1.61 -16.80 1.22
C LYS A 197 -0.64 -15.63 1.38
N GLU A 198 0.40 -15.84 2.16
CA GLU A 198 1.45 -14.85 2.43
C GLU A 198 2.23 -14.52 1.14
N ALA A 199 2.51 -15.53 0.31
CA ALA A 199 3.09 -15.30 -1.02
C ALA A 199 2.18 -14.45 -1.90
N THR A 200 0.86 -14.72 -1.87
CA THR A 200 -0.14 -13.95 -2.63
C THR A 200 -0.13 -12.48 -2.23
N GLU A 201 -0.14 -12.19 -0.92
CA GLU A 201 -0.09 -10.83 -0.38
C GLU A 201 1.20 -10.12 -0.79
N LYS A 202 2.36 -10.81 -0.74
CA LYS A 202 3.63 -10.23 -1.20
C LYS A 202 3.61 -9.87 -2.67
N TYR A 203 3.16 -10.76 -3.55
CA TYR A 203 3.05 -10.43 -4.98
C TYR A 203 2.07 -9.29 -5.24
N TYR A 204 0.92 -9.30 -4.56
CA TYR A 204 -0.06 -8.21 -4.64
C TYR A 204 0.53 -6.85 -4.26
N ASN A 205 1.30 -6.78 -3.17
CA ASN A 205 1.95 -5.54 -2.73
C ASN A 205 2.94 -5.01 -3.78
N GLY A 206 3.73 -5.90 -4.40
CA GLY A 206 4.64 -5.53 -5.49
C GLY A 206 3.89 -5.01 -6.73
N ILE A 207 2.80 -5.68 -7.11
CA ILE A 207 1.94 -5.26 -8.24
C ILE A 207 1.31 -3.89 -7.96
N ALA A 208 0.75 -3.69 -6.77
CA ALA A 208 0.12 -2.43 -6.39
C ALA A 208 1.12 -1.27 -6.40
N CYS A 209 2.33 -1.52 -5.91
CA CYS A 209 3.43 -0.56 -5.94
C CYS A 209 3.76 -0.12 -7.37
N LEU A 210 3.99 -1.08 -8.28
CA LEU A 210 4.31 -0.78 -9.68
C LEU A 210 3.15 -0.16 -10.45
N LYS A 211 1.91 -0.60 -10.21
CA LYS A 211 0.72 -0.01 -10.83
C LYS A 211 0.53 1.45 -10.42
N ASN A 212 0.80 1.79 -9.16
CA ASN A 212 0.75 3.18 -8.69
C ASN A 212 1.74 4.08 -9.44
N LEU A 213 2.93 3.55 -9.75
CA LEU A 213 3.91 4.25 -10.60
C LEU A 213 3.42 4.34 -12.04
N GLN A 214 2.92 3.23 -12.60
CA GLN A 214 2.47 3.15 -13.99
C GLN A 214 1.30 4.11 -14.28
N MET A 215 0.43 4.38 -13.29
CA MET A 215 -0.67 5.34 -13.42
C MET A 215 -0.23 6.80 -13.58
N LYS A 216 1.04 7.12 -13.27
CA LYS A 216 1.62 8.47 -13.47
C LYS A 216 2.14 8.67 -14.89
N GLU A 217 2.32 7.59 -15.65
CA GLU A 217 2.92 7.57 -16.98
C GLU A 217 1.84 7.40 -18.07
N HIS A 218 2.12 7.82 -19.30
CA HIS A 218 1.18 7.58 -20.41
C HIS A 218 1.33 6.17 -20.99
N PRO A 219 0.22 5.47 -21.29
CA PRO A 219 0.28 4.17 -21.95
C PRO A 219 1.09 4.20 -23.24
N GLY A 220 2.11 3.36 -23.33
CA GLY A 220 3.01 3.26 -24.49
C GLY A 220 4.36 3.96 -24.32
N ASP A 221 4.51 4.83 -23.32
CA ASP A 221 5.81 5.45 -23.01
C ASP A 221 6.84 4.40 -22.56
N GLU A 222 8.13 4.67 -22.79
CA GLU A 222 9.21 3.74 -22.46
C GLU A 222 9.17 3.31 -20.98
N LEU A 223 8.92 4.25 -20.07
CA LEU A 223 8.81 3.97 -18.64
C LEU A 223 7.55 3.18 -18.31
N TRP A 224 6.41 3.51 -18.93
CA TRP A 224 5.16 2.76 -18.75
C TRP A 224 5.33 1.29 -19.17
N VAL A 225 5.96 1.07 -20.32
CA VAL A 225 6.25 -0.26 -20.87
C VAL A 225 7.23 -1.00 -19.96
N LYS A 226 8.27 -0.34 -19.46
CA LYS A 226 9.22 -0.92 -18.50
C LYS A 226 8.52 -1.37 -17.21
N LEU A 227 7.64 -0.54 -16.66
CA LEU A 227 6.84 -0.88 -15.49
C LEU A 227 5.92 -2.08 -15.76
N ASP A 228 5.28 -2.14 -16.93
CA ASP A 228 4.41 -3.27 -17.31
C ASP A 228 5.18 -4.59 -17.40
N HIS A 229 6.41 -4.55 -17.95
CA HIS A 229 7.33 -5.70 -17.97
C HIS A 229 7.73 -6.14 -16.56
N MET A 230 7.86 -5.22 -15.61
CA MET A 230 8.12 -5.56 -14.20
C MET A 230 6.88 -6.13 -13.50
N ILE A 231 5.69 -5.64 -13.82
CA ILE A 231 4.42 -6.13 -13.25
C ILE A 231 4.13 -7.57 -13.68
N THR A 232 4.36 -7.87 -14.95
CA THR A 232 4.00 -9.16 -15.57
C THR A 232 4.49 -10.41 -14.80
N PRO A 233 5.78 -10.55 -14.43
CA PRO A 233 6.24 -11.73 -13.68
C PRO A 233 5.61 -11.85 -12.29
N LEU A 234 5.41 -10.74 -11.57
CA LEU A 234 4.72 -10.72 -10.28
C LEU A 234 3.26 -11.15 -10.44
N LEU A 235 2.58 -10.63 -11.48
CA LEU A 235 1.19 -10.96 -11.77
C LEU A 235 1.01 -12.43 -12.16
N LEU A 236 1.94 -13.01 -12.92
CA LEU A 236 1.95 -14.44 -13.24
C LEU A 236 2.14 -15.30 -11.98
N ASN A 237 3.01 -14.88 -11.06
CA ASN A 237 3.22 -15.56 -9.78
C ASN A 237 1.99 -15.43 -8.86
N TYR A 238 1.35 -14.26 -8.83
CA TYR A 238 0.07 -14.04 -8.17
C TYR A 238 -1.02 -14.96 -8.72
N CYS A 239 -1.17 -15.03 -10.06
CA CYS A 239 -2.10 -15.93 -10.73
C CYS A 239 -1.83 -17.40 -10.39
N GLN A 240 -0.56 -17.80 -10.25
CA GLN A 240 -0.22 -19.14 -9.80
C GLN A 240 -0.74 -19.43 -8.38
N CYS A 241 -0.64 -18.47 -7.47
CA CYS A 241 -1.17 -18.62 -6.11
C CYS A 241 -2.70 -18.70 -6.13
N LYS A 242 -3.36 -17.89 -6.95
CA LYS A 242 -4.82 -17.88 -7.11
C LYS A 242 -5.37 -19.17 -7.71
N LEU A 243 -4.66 -19.77 -8.67
CA LEU A 243 -4.96 -21.12 -9.16
C LEU A 243 -4.98 -22.15 -8.03
N LEU A 244 -4.00 -22.11 -7.13
CA LEU A 244 -3.93 -23.03 -5.98
C LEU A 244 -5.03 -22.77 -4.94
N GLN A 245 -5.54 -21.54 -4.86
CA GLN A 245 -6.64 -21.15 -3.98
C GLN A 245 -8.03 -21.37 -4.59
N GLY A 246 -8.12 -21.84 -5.84
CA GLY A 246 -9.39 -22.03 -6.54
C GLY A 246 -10.05 -20.73 -7.04
N GLN A 247 -9.32 -19.62 -7.07
CA GLN A 247 -9.81 -18.31 -7.53
C GLN A 247 -9.61 -18.15 -9.03
N TYR A 248 -10.37 -18.93 -9.82
CA TYR A 248 -10.12 -19.07 -11.26
C TYR A 248 -10.50 -17.85 -12.11
N TYR A 249 -11.58 -17.14 -11.77
CA TYR A 249 -12.04 -15.98 -12.56
C TYR A 249 -11.03 -14.83 -12.55
N GLU A 250 -10.40 -14.56 -11.41
CA GLU A 250 -9.36 -13.55 -11.27
C GLU A 250 -8.11 -13.90 -12.12
N VAL A 251 -7.77 -15.19 -12.20
CA VAL A 251 -6.70 -15.68 -13.08
C VAL A 251 -7.05 -15.47 -14.54
N ILE A 252 -8.29 -15.76 -14.94
CA ILE A 252 -8.75 -15.56 -16.33
C ILE A 252 -8.66 -14.09 -16.73
N GLU A 253 -9.12 -13.18 -15.87
CA GLU A 253 -9.10 -11.74 -16.12
C GLU A 253 -7.66 -11.24 -16.30
N HIS A 254 -6.78 -11.53 -15.33
CA HIS A 254 -5.40 -11.07 -15.36
C HIS A 254 -4.61 -11.67 -16.53
N CYS A 255 -4.72 -12.99 -16.77
CA CYS A 255 -4.02 -13.61 -17.88
C CYS A 255 -4.56 -13.14 -19.23
N THR A 256 -5.86 -12.84 -19.35
CA THR A 256 -6.43 -12.24 -20.57
C THR A 256 -5.82 -10.88 -20.87
N SER A 257 -5.68 -10.03 -19.86
CA SER A 257 -5.01 -8.74 -20.01
C SER A 257 -3.54 -8.89 -20.44
N ILE A 258 -2.82 -9.89 -19.92
CA ILE A 258 -1.43 -10.17 -20.30
C ILE A 258 -1.34 -10.61 -21.77
N VAL A 259 -2.09 -11.64 -22.18
CA VAL A 259 -1.97 -12.18 -23.54
C VAL A 259 -2.48 -11.24 -24.62
N PHE A 260 -3.38 -10.32 -24.28
CA PHE A 260 -3.81 -9.24 -25.19
C PHE A 260 -2.66 -8.28 -25.52
N LYS A 261 -1.71 -8.10 -24.60
CA LYS A 261 -0.53 -7.23 -24.78
C LYS A 261 0.69 -8.01 -25.27
N TYR A 262 0.84 -9.25 -24.82
CA TYR A 262 2.02 -10.09 -24.99
C TYR A 262 1.59 -11.47 -25.51
N GLU A 263 1.41 -11.56 -26.82
CA GLU A 263 0.91 -12.76 -27.51
C GLU A 263 1.89 -13.94 -27.48
N ASP A 264 3.12 -13.72 -27.04
CA ASP A 264 4.18 -14.72 -26.88
C ASP A 264 4.31 -15.23 -25.43
N ASN A 265 3.43 -14.79 -24.51
CA ASN A 265 3.52 -15.14 -23.10
C ASN A 265 2.96 -16.55 -22.79
N VAL A 266 3.80 -17.56 -23.01
CA VAL A 266 3.50 -18.99 -22.77
C VAL A 266 2.89 -19.25 -21.38
N LYS A 267 3.44 -18.60 -20.35
CA LYS A 267 2.99 -18.80 -18.95
C LYS A 267 1.58 -18.26 -18.72
N ALA A 268 1.22 -17.15 -19.35
CA ALA A 268 -0.12 -16.58 -19.23
C ALA A 268 -1.17 -17.48 -19.89
N PHE A 269 -0.92 -17.93 -21.13
CA PHE A 269 -1.81 -18.89 -21.82
C PHE A 269 -1.97 -20.17 -21.01
N TYR A 270 -0.87 -20.76 -20.53
CA TYR A 270 -0.95 -22.01 -19.75
C TYR A 270 -1.77 -21.86 -18.45
N LYS A 271 -1.60 -20.74 -17.72
CA LYS A 271 -2.37 -20.49 -16.50
C LYS A 271 -3.84 -20.21 -16.80
N ARG A 272 -4.14 -19.45 -17.86
CA ARG A 272 -5.50 -19.17 -18.30
C ARG A 272 -6.23 -20.43 -18.76
N ALA A 273 -5.56 -21.29 -19.52
CA ALA A 273 -6.06 -22.61 -19.92
C ALA A 273 -6.49 -23.46 -18.72
N LYS A 274 -5.61 -23.54 -17.70
CA LYS A 274 -5.93 -24.26 -16.45
C LYS A 274 -7.10 -23.65 -15.68
N ALA A 275 -7.23 -22.34 -15.67
CA ALA A 275 -8.37 -21.68 -15.04
C ALA A 275 -9.68 -21.96 -15.80
N HIS A 276 -9.68 -21.83 -17.13
CA HIS A 276 -10.82 -22.20 -17.99
C HIS A 276 -11.22 -23.67 -17.81
N ALA A 277 -10.25 -24.58 -17.78
CA ALA A 277 -10.46 -26.01 -17.50
C ALA A 277 -11.18 -26.23 -16.17
N ALA A 278 -10.82 -25.47 -15.13
CA ALA A 278 -11.39 -25.61 -13.80
C ALA A 278 -12.83 -25.06 -13.70
N VAL A 279 -13.20 -24.11 -14.56
CA VAL A 279 -14.55 -23.52 -14.63
C VAL A 279 -15.40 -24.07 -15.79
N TRP A 280 -14.98 -25.17 -16.42
CA TRP A 280 -15.71 -25.88 -17.48
C TRP A 280 -15.82 -25.13 -18.83
N ASN A 281 -14.93 -24.18 -19.08
CA ASN A 281 -14.80 -23.51 -20.38
C ASN A 281 -13.88 -24.33 -21.28
N GLU A 282 -14.38 -25.45 -21.80
CA GLU A 282 -13.56 -26.42 -22.54
C GLU A 282 -12.95 -25.83 -23.82
N THR A 283 -13.76 -25.13 -24.62
CA THR A 283 -13.34 -24.57 -25.90
C THR A 283 -12.20 -23.58 -25.73
N GLU A 284 -12.32 -22.67 -24.76
CA GLU A 284 -11.31 -21.66 -24.44
C GLU A 284 -10.06 -22.31 -23.85
N ALA A 285 -10.21 -23.32 -22.99
CA ALA A 285 -9.07 -24.02 -22.42
C ALA A 285 -8.25 -24.75 -23.49
N ARG A 286 -8.91 -25.42 -24.45
CA ARG A 286 -8.22 -26.08 -25.57
C ARG A 286 -7.51 -25.07 -26.47
N ALA A 287 -8.17 -23.98 -26.84
CA ALA A 287 -7.56 -22.93 -27.65
C ALA A 287 -6.30 -22.34 -26.99
N ASP A 288 -6.33 -22.09 -25.68
CA ASP A 288 -5.15 -21.62 -24.95
C ASP A 288 -4.05 -22.68 -24.90
N PHE A 289 -4.38 -23.96 -24.68
CA PHE A 289 -3.39 -25.04 -24.68
C PHE A 289 -2.74 -25.25 -26.05
N ASP A 290 -3.50 -25.16 -27.13
CA ASP A 290 -2.98 -25.22 -28.49
C ASP A 290 -2.01 -24.06 -28.74
N LYS A 291 -2.35 -22.85 -28.27
CA LYS A 291 -1.44 -21.70 -28.34
C LYS A 291 -0.15 -21.91 -27.54
N VAL A 292 -0.22 -22.56 -26.38
CA VAL A 292 0.98 -22.94 -25.62
C VAL A 292 1.84 -23.91 -26.41
N LEU A 293 1.25 -24.89 -27.10
CA LEU A 293 2.00 -25.87 -27.91
C LEU A 293 2.64 -25.24 -29.15
N GLU A 294 2.00 -24.25 -29.76
CA GLU A 294 2.61 -23.46 -30.84
C GLU A 294 3.87 -22.73 -30.38
N LEU A 295 3.83 -22.14 -29.17
CA LEU A 295 4.92 -21.33 -28.64
C LEU A 295 6.04 -22.16 -27.97
N ASP A 296 5.66 -23.23 -27.26
CA ASP A 296 6.58 -24.13 -26.56
C ASP A 296 6.10 -25.61 -26.66
N PRO A 297 6.51 -26.33 -27.72
CA PRO A 297 6.17 -27.73 -27.90
C PRO A 297 6.65 -28.67 -26.78
N ALA A 298 7.64 -28.26 -25.98
CA ALA A 298 8.17 -29.10 -24.90
C ALA A 298 7.16 -29.32 -23.76
N LEU A 299 6.12 -28.47 -23.67
CA LEU A 299 5.03 -28.62 -22.71
C LEU A 299 3.98 -29.67 -23.11
N GLY A 300 4.11 -30.29 -24.28
CA GLY A 300 3.24 -31.37 -24.80
C GLY A 300 2.78 -32.40 -23.76
N PRO A 301 3.69 -33.11 -23.07
CA PRO A 301 3.31 -34.11 -22.08
C PRO A 301 2.50 -33.54 -20.91
N SER A 302 2.84 -32.34 -20.45
CA SER A 302 2.13 -31.66 -19.35
C SER A 302 0.72 -31.25 -19.76
N ILE A 303 0.55 -30.75 -20.98
CA ILE A 303 -0.75 -30.34 -21.53
C ILE A 303 -1.64 -31.55 -21.77
N ALA A 304 -1.10 -32.63 -22.34
CA ALA A 304 -1.86 -33.87 -22.55
C ALA A 304 -2.44 -34.42 -21.23
N LYS A 305 -1.68 -34.30 -20.12
CA LYS A 305 -2.16 -34.68 -18.79
C LYS A 305 -3.32 -33.81 -18.29
N GLU A 306 -3.22 -32.48 -18.48
CA GLU A 306 -4.28 -31.53 -18.07
C GLU A 306 -5.56 -31.75 -18.90
N LEU A 307 -5.43 -31.91 -20.22
CA LEU A 307 -6.56 -32.22 -21.12
C LEU A 307 -7.26 -33.51 -20.73
N LYS A 308 -6.50 -34.60 -20.52
CA LYS A 308 -7.07 -35.88 -20.06
C LYS A 308 -7.84 -35.72 -18.75
N THR A 309 -7.30 -34.96 -17.81
CA THR A 309 -7.95 -34.71 -16.51
C THR A 309 -9.26 -33.94 -16.68
N MET A 310 -9.30 -32.97 -17.58
CA MET A 310 -10.49 -32.18 -17.90
C MET A 310 -11.58 -33.06 -18.56
N GLU A 311 -11.20 -33.86 -19.56
CA GLU A 311 -12.09 -34.78 -20.27
C GLU A 311 -12.73 -35.82 -19.33
N GLU A 312 -11.94 -36.37 -18.41
CA GLU A 312 -12.43 -37.31 -17.39
C GLU A 312 -13.47 -36.65 -16.45
N LYS A 313 -13.26 -35.39 -16.06
CA LYS A 313 -14.22 -34.63 -15.26
C LYS A 313 -15.51 -34.36 -16.01
N ILE A 314 -15.41 -33.95 -17.28
CA ILE A 314 -16.57 -33.69 -18.16
C ILE A 314 -17.40 -34.96 -18.32
N ARG A 315 -16.76 -36.07 -18.68
CA ARG A 315 -17.42 -37.38 -18.84
C ARG A 315 -18.12 -37.84 -17.56
N THR A 316 -17.54 -37.56 -16.40
CA THR A 316 -18.12 -37.93 -15.10
C THR A 316 -19.39 -37.11 -14.84
N LYS A 317 -19.32 -35.80 -15.03
CA LYS A 317 -20.46 -34.88 -14.88
C LYS A 317 -21.60 -35.22 -15.85
N GLU A 318 -21.30 -35.51 -17.11
CA GLU A 318 -22.32 -35.93 -18.09
C GLU A 318 -23.01 -37.26 -17.70
N LYS A 319 -22.27 -38.20 -17.10
CA LYS A 319 -22.85 -39.46 -16.60
C LYS A 319 -23.79 -39.20 -15.42
N GLU A 320 -23.39 -38.33 -14.50
CA GLU A 320 -24.22 -37.92 -13.35
C GLU A 320 -25.50 -37.22 -13.83
N GLU A 321 -25.39 -36.27 -14.75
CA GLU A 321 -26.54 -35.58 -15.34
C GLU A 321 -27.47 -36.55 -16.06
N LYS A 322 -26.94 -37.46 -16.88
CA LYS A 322 -27.74 -38.53 -17.53
C LYS A 322 -28.45 -39.42 -16.52
N GLY A 323 -27.82 -39.74 -15.39
CA GLY A 323 -28.44 -40.47 -14.28
C GLY A 323 -29.60 -39.69 -13.68
N ARG A 324 -29.38 -38.42 -13.31
CA ARG A 324 -30.41 -37.54 -12.76
C ARG A 324 -31.60 -37.35 -13.69
N TYR A 325 -31.37 -37.20 -15.00
CA TYR A 325 -32.46 -37.12 -15.98
C TYR A 325 -33.25 -38.41 -16.04
N LYS A 326 -32.61 -39.59 -16.04
CA LYS A 326 -33.31 -40.88 -16.00
C LYS A 326 -34.19 -41.04 -14.76
N ASP A 327 -33.71 -40.61 -13.60
CA ASP A 327 -34.50 -40.65 -12.35
C ASP A 327 -35.70 -39.71 -12.40
N LEU A 328 -35.54 -38.51 -12.99
CA LEU A 328 -36.62 -37.54 -13.18
C LEU A 328 -37.73 -38.06 -14.10
N PHE A 329 -37.37 -38.80 -15.16
CA PHE A 329 -38.33 -39.39 -16.10
C PHE A 329 -38.98 -40.68 -15.59
N ASN A 330 -38.26 -41.48 -14.78
CA ASN A 330 -38.83 -42.69 -14.17
C ASN A 330 -39.86 -42.38 -13.06
N TYR A 331 -39.76 -41.23 -12.38
CA TYR A 331 -40.75 -40.83 -11.36
C TYR A 331 -42.14 -40.53 -11.95
N ASN A 332 -42.23 -40.17 -13.23
CA ASN A 332 -43.50 -39.92 -13.94
C ASN A 332 -44.11 -41.18 -14.58
N ALA A 333 -43.50 -42.35 -14.40
CA ALA A 333 -43.89 -43.59 -15.09
C ALA A 333 -44.62 -44.61 -14.20
N THR A 334 -45.08 -44.25 -12.99
CA THR A 334 -46.04 -45.08 -12.24
C THR A 334 -47.46 -44.69 -12.61
N PRO A 335 -48.21 -45.53 -13.36
CA PRO A 335 -49.64 -45.29 -13.54
C PRO A 335 -50.32 -45.56 -12.21
N ALA A 336 -51.06 -44.58 -11.69
CA ALA A 336 -52.04 -44.80 -10.65
C ALA A 336 -53.07 -45.82 -11.20
N THR A 337 -52.87 -47.10 -10.87
CA THR A 337 -53.85 -48.14 -11.11
C THR A 337 -54.98 -47.93 -10.11
N ALA A 338 -56.00 -47.18 -10.54
CA ALA A 338 -57.26 -47.09 -9.84
C ALA A 338 -57.88 -48.49 -9.79
N THR A 339 -57.81 -49.13 -8.63
CA THR A 339 -58.46 -50.41 -8.37
C THR A 339 -59.87 -50.10 -7.92
N THR A 340 -60.85 -50.26 -8.81
CA THR A 340 -62.27 -50.34 -8.43
C THR A 340 -62.58 -51.77 -8.05
N GLY A 341 -62.88 -52.00 -6.77
CA GLY A 341 -63.35 -53.27 -6.22
C GLY A 341 -64.03 -53.02 -4.89
#